data_AF-A0A537BDP1-F1
#
_entry.id   AF-A0A537BDP1-F1
#
_cell.length_a   1.000
_cell.length_b   1.000
_cell.length_c   1.000
_cell.angle_alpha   90.00
_cell.angle_beta   90.00
_cell.angle_gamma   90.00
#
_symmetry.space_group_name_H-M   'P 1'
#
loop_
_entity.id
_entity.type
_entity.pdbx_description
1 polymer ?
#
loop_
_entity_poly.entity_id
_entity_poly.type
_entity_poly.pdbx_seq_one_letter_code
_entity_poly.pdbx_strand_id
1 'polypeptide(L)' 'MREAGIKEKGHAKTGRIPIKIVPRAPLAKPAWIRVRAPGPNSRFHAIKDILREQKLHTVCEEAS' A
#
# COMPACT_ATOMS: atom_id res chain seq x y z
N MET A 1 18.54 -16.71 8.16
CA MET A 1 19.12 -15.54 7.47
C MET A 1 18.21 -15.21 6.28
N ARG A 2 18.02 -13.94 5.91
CA ARG A 2 17.22 -13.59 4.71
C ARG A 2 18.01 -13.97 3.46
N GLU A 3 17.34 -14.48 2.45
CA GLU A 3 17.90 -14.66 1.12
C GLU A 3 17.72 -13.34 0.34
N ALA A 4 18.84 -12.76 -0.09
CA ALA A 4 18.82 -11.48 -0.79
C ALA A 4 18.07 -11.63 -2.13
N GLY A 5 17.19 -10.68 -2.45
CA GLY A 5 16.39 -10.70 -3.68
C GLY A 5 15.01 -11.36 -3.56
N ILE A 6 14.70 -12.08 -2.47
CA ILE A 6 13.37 -12.67 -2.27
C ILE A 6 12.40 -11.68 -1.60
N LYS A 7 11.30 -11.36 -2.29
CA LYS A 7 10.24 -10.45 -1.78
C LYS A 7 9.43 -11.15 -0.68
N GLU A 8 9.59 -10.70 0.55
CA GLU A 8 8.79 -11.17 1.68
C GLU A 8 7.52 -10.32 1.86
N LYS A 9 6.38 -10.99 2.03
CA LYS A 9 5.05 -10.38 2.25
C LYS A 9 4.40 -10.91 3.53
N GLY A 10 3.51 -10.12 4.13
CA GLY A 10 2.72 -10.53 5.29
C GLY A 10 3.57 -11.07 6.45
N HIS A 11 3.22 -12.26 6.95
CA HIS A 11 3.90 -12.92 8.07
C HIS A 11 5.40 -13.13 7.83
N ALA A 12 5.82 -13.46 6.60
CA ALA A 12 7.25 -13.63 6.29
C ALA A 12 8.04 -12.33 6.53
N LYS A 13 7.40 -11.17 6.37
CA LYS A 13 8.00 -9.86 6.65
C LYS A 13 7.92 -9.49 8.14
N THR A 14 6.77 -9.72 8.78
CA THR A 14 6.50 -9.23 10.15
C THR A 14 6.89 -10.21 11.26
N GLY A 15 7.08 -11.50 10.96
CA GLY A 15 7.34 -12.55 11.96
C GLY A 15 8.60 -12.34 12.79
N ARG A 16 9.59 -11.59 12.27
CA ARG A 16 10.86 -11.29 12.95
C ARG A 16 10.79 -10.06 13.87
N ILE A 17 9.72 -9.26 13.79
CA ILE A 17 9.57 -8.07 14.63
C ILE A 17 9.47 -8.54 16.10
N PRO A 18 10.26 -7.99 17.03
CA PRO A 18 10.22 -8.35 18.44
C PRO A 18 8.84 -8.12 19.07
N ILE A 19 8.17 -7.04 18.67
CA ILE A 19 6.82 -6.69 19.09
C ILE A 19 5.82 -7.39 18.17
N LYS A 20 5.03 -8.31 18.72
CA LYS A 20 4.01 -9.04 17.96
C LYS A 20 2.75 -8.20 17.78
N ILE A 21 2.18 -8.29 16.59
CA ILE A 21 0.92 -7.63 16.26
C ILE A 21 -0.21 -8.51 16.83
N VAL A 22 -0.86 -8.04 17.89
CA VAL A 22 -2.05 -8.69 18.44
C VAL A 22 -3.28 -8.18 17.66
N PRO A 23 -4.09 -9.07 17.05
CA PRO A 23 -5.32 -8.66 16.39
C PRO A 23 -6.26 -7.95 17.37
N ARG A 24 -6.76 -6.78 16.97
CA ARG A 24 -7.76 -6.02 17.73
C ARG A 24 -8.83 -5.50 16.78
N ALA A 25 -9.98 -5.12 17.35
CA ALA A 25 -11.04 -4.47 16.58
C ALA A 25 -10.50 -3.18 15.89
N PRO A 26 -10.82 -2.95 14.61
CA PRO A 26 -10.45 -1.71 13.93
C PRO A 26 -11.05 -0.50 14.63
N LEU A 27 -10.22 0.50 14.93
CA LEU A 27 -10.71 1.78 15.45
C LEU A 27 -11.23 2.65 14.30
N ALA A 28 -12.25 3.46 14.58
CA ALA A 28 -12.72 4.44 13.62
C ALA A 28 -11.61 5.45 13.29
N LYS A 29 -11.40 5.71 11.99
CA LYS A 29 -10.46 6.72 11.52
C LYS A 29 -10.92 8.11 12.01
N PRO A 30 -10.09 8.92 12.70
CA PRO A 30 -10.45 10.29 13.08
C PRO A 30 -10.68 11.18 11.84
N ALA A 31 -11.40 12.29 12.02
CA ALA A 31 -11.83 13.14 10.90
C ALA A 31 -10.66 13.70 10.07
N TRP A 32 -9.56 14.09 10.72
CA TRP A 32 -8.41 14.75 10.07
C TRP A 32 -7.60 13.82 9.14
N ILE A 33 -7.65 12.49 9.32
CA ILE A 33 -7.02 11.53 8.38
C ILE A 33 -7.93 11.09 7.24
N ARG A 34 -9.21 11.49 7.25
CA ARG A 34 -10.15 11.10 6.21
C ARG A 34 -9.95 12.03 5.01
N VAL A 35 -9.65 11.44 3.88
CA VAL A 35 -9.56 12.10 2.58
C VAL A 35 -10.59 11.49 1.65
N ARG A 36 -11.21 12.32 0.80
CA ARG A 36 -12.07 11.82 -0.29
C ARG A 36 -11.17 11.26 -1.38
N ALA A 37 -11.49 10.06 -1.86
CA ALA A 37 -10.81 9.50 -3.02
C ALA A 37 -10.90 10.48 -4.21
N PRO A 38 -9.91 10.47 -5.13
CA PRO A 38 -9.96 11.28 -6.33
C PRO A 38 -11.30 11.06 -7.05
N GLY A 39 -12.06 12.14 -7.27
CA GLY A 39 -13.37 12.05 -7.92
C GLY A 39 -13.26 11.76 -9.43
N PRO A 40 -14.39 11.56 -10.11
CA PRO A 40 -14.43 11.27 -11.56
C PRO A 40 -13.72 12.32 -12.43
N ASN A 41 -13.70 13.58 -11.98
CA ASN A 41 -13.04 14.69 -12.68
C ASN A 41 -11.53 14.79 -12.40
N SER A 42 -10.96 13.84 -11.65
CA SER A 42 -9.52 13.81 -11.38
C SER A 42 -8.74 13.14 -12.51
N ARG A 43 -7.47 13.49 -12.67
CA ARG A 43 -6.57 12.86 -13.65
C ARG A 43 -5.93 11.55 -13.16
N PHE A 44 -6.36 11.02 -12.02
CA PHE A 44 -5.71 9.87 -11.37
C PHE A 44 -5.67 8.63 -12.29
N HIS A 45 -6.81 8.28 -12.90
CA HIS A 45 -6.91 7.13 -13.79
C HIS A 45 -6.06 7.31 -15.06
N ALA A 46 -6.15 8.49 -15.70
CA ALA A 46 -5.35 8.79 -16.89
C ALA A 46 -3.84 8.68 -16.62
N ILE A 47 -3.36 9.15 -15.46
CA ILE A 47 -1.94 9.02 -15.09
C ILE A 47 -1.58 7.56 -14.85
N LYS A 48 -2.45 6.79 -14.19
CA LYS A 48 -2.24 5.36 -13.93
C LYS A 48 -2.16 4.56 -15.23
N ASP A 49 -2.99 4.88 -16.22
CA ASP A 49 -2.98 4.22 -17.53
C ASP A 49 -1.68 4.51 -18.29
N ILE A 50 -1.23 5.77 -18.33
CA ILE A 50 0.07 6.16 -18.93
C ILE A 50 1.22 5.39 -18.27
N LEU A 51 1.26 5.29 -16.94
CA LEU A 51 2.33 4.57 -16.23
C LEU A 51 2.36 3.08 -16.62
N ARG A 52 1.19 2.44 -16.79
CA ARG A 52 1.07 1.04 -17.18
C ARG A 52 1.46 0.78 -18.63
N GLU A 53 1.04 1.64 -19.55
CA GLU A 53 1.42 1.59 -20.96
C GLU A 53 2.94 1.64 -21.11
N GLN A 54 3.61 2.44 -20.28
CA GLN A 54 5.07 2.57 -20.25
C GLN A 54 5.77 1.49 -19.40
N LYS A 55 5.03 0.52 -18.84
CA LYS A 55 5.55 -0.54 -17.95
C LYS A 55 6.33 0.01 -16.75
N LEU A 56 5.91 1.15 -16.22
CA LEU A 56 6.51 1.79 -15.05
C LEU A 56 5.76 1.39 -13.78
N HIS A 57 6.51 1.10 -12.73
CA HIS A 57 5.97 0.79 -11.40
C HIS A 57 6.13 1.98 -10.46
N THR A 58 5.08 2.31 -9.71
CA THR A 58 5.11 3.38 -8.72
C THR A 58 4.64 2.91 -7.35
N VAL A 59 5.16 3.52 -6.28
CA VAL A 59 4.75 3.22 -4.90
C VAL A 59 3.26 3.46 -4.70
N CYS A 60 2.72 4.52 -5.31
CA CYS A 60 1.29 4.83 -5.24
C CYS A 60 0.42 3.74 -5.88
N GLU A 61 0.90 3.05 -6.91
CA GLU A 61 0.18 1.93 -7.53
C GLU A 61 0.31 0.63 -6.72
N GLU A 62 1.51 0.33 -6.21
CA GLU A 62 1.75 -0.87 -5.39
C GLU A 62 1.07 -0.80 -4.01
N ALA A 63 0.77 0.41 -3.54
CA ALA A 63 0.11 0.66 -2.25
C ALA A 63 -1.40 0.94 -2.37
N SER A 64 -1.92 1.09 -3.59
CA SER A 64 -3.35 1.32 -3.89
C SER A 64 -4.17 0.04 -3.89
#